data_AF-A0A2R6AEC6-F1
#
_entry.id   AF-A0A2R6AEC6-F1
#
_cell.length_a   1.000
_cell.length_b   1.000
_cell.length_c   1.000
_cell.angle_alpha   90.00
_cell.angle_beta   90.00
_cell.angle_gamma   90.00
#
_symmetry.space_group_name_H-M   'P 1'
#
loop_
_entity.id
_entity.type
_entity.pdbx_description
1 polymer ?
#
loop_
_entity_poly.entity_id
_entity_poly.type
_entity_poly.pdbx_seq_one_letter_code
_entity_poly.pdbx_strand_id
1 'polypeptide(L)'
;MTRRVKAIRATVSMKIALSEPLLALVNNYVKALRFVLFWLKENVPNPNEKGVLGKVHEELYTRLREEYNLPSKVAEDCYRDALSVYKGWYNNPKKGRF
;
A
#
# COMPACT_ATOMS: atom_id res chain seq x y z
N MET A 1 -46.07 -8.85 -19.73
CA MET A 1 -45.19 -7.82 -19.12
C MET A 1 -44.61 -8.38 -17.82
N THR A 2 -43.35 -8.78 -17.80
CA THR A 2 -42.67 -9.36 -16.63
C THR A 2 -42.26 -8.26 -15.65
N ARG A 3 -42.77 -8.32 -14.40
CA ARG A 3 -42.38 -7.43 -13.30
C ARG A 3 -40.86 -7.56 -13.05
N ARG A 4 -40.07 -6.51 -13.32
CA ARG A 4 -38.71 -6.38 -12.78
C ARG A 4 -38.81 -6.38 -11.25
N VAL A 5 -38.39 -7.47 -10.62
CA VAL A 5 -38.28 -7.57 -9.17
C VAL A 5 -37.34 -6.48 -8.68
N LYS A 6 -37.79 -5.58 -7.80
CA LYS A 6 -36.97 -4.51 -7.21
C LYS A 6 -35.77 -5.14 -6.52
N ALA A 7 -34.56 -4.85 -6.99
CA ALA A 7 -33.33 -5.27 -6.31
C ALA A 7 -33.26 -4.60 -4.92
N ILE A 8 -32.95 -5.39 -3.89
CA ILE A 8 -32.74 -4.91 -2.52
C ILE A 8 -31.24 -4.94 -2.26
N ARG A 9 -30.66 -3.83 -1.81
CA ARG A 9 -29.26 -3.75 -1.39
C ARG A 9 -29.19 -4.07 0.11
N ALA A 10 -28.45 -5.12 0.46
CA ALA A 10 -28.11 -5.43 1.85
C ALA A 10 -26.60 -5.25 2.06
N THR A 11 -26.22 -4.66 3.19
CA THR A 11 -24.84 -4.57 3.65
C THR A 11 -24.68 -5.49 4.85
N VAL A 12 -23.78 -6.47 4.76
CA VAL A 12 -23.47 -7.36 5.88
C VAL A 12 -22.19 -6.90 6.53
N SER A 13 -22.22 -6.69 7.85
CA SER A 13 -21.03 -6.44 8.67
C SER A 13 -20.83 -7.62 9.62
N MET A 14 -19.60 -8.15 9.68
CA MET A 14 -19.24 -9.27 10.56
C MET A 14 -17.99 -8.92 11.38
N LYS A 15 -17.96 -9.37 12.64
CA LYS A 15 -16.76 -9.33 13.48
C LYS A 15 -15.99 -10.64 13.27
N ILE A 16 -14.74 -10.54 12.83
CA ILE A 16 -13.85 -11.69 12.60
C ILE A 16 -12.80 -11.68 13.70
N ALA A 17 -12.62 -12.81 14.38
CA ALA A 17 -11.50 -12.98 15.30
C ALA A 17 -10.20 -13.04 14.47
N LEU A 18 -9.28 -12.10 14.73
CA LEU A 18 -7.99 -12.07 14.06
C LEU A 18 -7.08 -13.13 14.68
N SER A 19 -6.44 -13.93 13.85
CA SER A 19 -5.38 -14.83 14.32
C SER A 19 -4.11 -14.02 14.59
N GLU A 20 -3.30 -14.46 15.56
CA GLU A 20 -2.01 -13.83 15.88
C GLU A 20 -1.08 -13.67 14.65
N PRO A 21 -0.96 -14.66 13.74
CA PRO A 21 -0.15 -14.50 12.53
C PRO A 21 -0.65 -13.42 11.59
N LEU A 22 -1.98 -13.26 11.47
CA LEU A 22 -2.57 -12.22 10.63
C LEU A 22 -2.32 -10.83 11.23
N LEU A 23 -2.46 -10.71 12.56
CA LEU A 23 -2.18 -9.48 13.27
C LEU A 23 -0.70 -9.07 13.11
N ALA A 24 0.22 -10.03 13.24
CA ALA A 24 1.65 -9.81 13.01
C ALA A 24 1.94 -9.34 11.58
N LEU A 25 1.34 -9.99 10.57
CA LEU A 25 1.49 -9.60 9.17
C LEU A 25 1.03 -8.17 8.92
N VAL A 26 -0.15 -7.80 9.41
CA VAL A 26 -0.70 -6.44 9.24
C VAL A 26 0.19 -5.41 9.92
N ASN A 27 0.65 -5.69 11.14
CA ASN A 27 1.54 -4.79 11.87
C ASN A 27 2.88 -4.59 11.13
N ASN A 28 3.47 -5.67 10.62
CA ASN A 28 4.70 -5.61 9.84
C ASN A 28 4.50 -4.81 8.55
N TYR A 29 3.38 -5.05 7.85
CA TYR A 29 3.03 -4.33 6.63
C TYR A 29 2.83 -2.83 6.88
N VAL A 30 2.12 -2.43 7.94
CA VAL A 30 1.93 -1.00 8.26
C VAL A 30 3.26 -0.32 8.61
N LYS A 31 4.16 -1.00 9.34
CA LYS A 31 5.51 -0.49 9.64
C LYS A 31 6.32 -0.34 8.36
N ALA A 32 6.33 -1.36 7.51
CA ALA A 32 7.00 -1.35 6.22
C ALA A 32 6.50 -0.24 5.30
N LEU A 33 5.17 -0.08 5.18
CA LEU A 33 4.55 0.94 4.33
C LEU A 33 4.99 2.35 4.75
N ARG A 34 4.99 2.63 6.06
CA ARG A 34 5.48 3.92 6.60
C ARG A 34 6.96 4.12 6.27
N PHE A 35 7.79 3.10 6.50
CA PHE A 35 9.21 3.15 6.18
C PHE A 35 9.44 3.48 4.70
N VAL A 36 8.81 2.74 3.78
CA VAL A 36 8.95 2.97 2.33
C VAL A 36 8.50 4.37 1.95
N LEU A 37 7.37 4.83 2.49
CA LEU A 37 6.84 6.16 2.20
C LEU A 37 7.82 7.29 2.60
N PHE A 38 8.42 7.19 3.78
CA PHE A 38 9.44 8.14 4.22
C PHE A 38 10.72 8.04 3.39
N TRP A 39 11.16 6.82 3.11
CA TRP A 39 12.31 6.58 2.26
C TRP A 39 12.10 7.20 0.86
N LEU A 40 10.92 7.04 0.26
CA LEU A 40 10.57 7.65 -1.03
C LEU A 40 10.63 9.18 -0.98
N LYS A 41 10.08 9.78 0.07
CA LYS A 41 10.09 11.23 0.26
C LYS A 41 11.53 11.79 0.34
N GLU A 42 12.45 11.05 0.93
CA GLU A 42 13.84 11.47 1.11
C GLU A 42 14.72 11.19 -0.12
N ASN A 43 14.49 10.07 -0.82
CA ASN A 43 15.41 9.55 -1.84
C ASN A 43 14.89 9.66 -3.28
N VAL A 44 13.61 10.02 -3.46
CA VAL A 44 12.96 10.14 -4.77
C VAL A 44 12.35 11.54 -4.94
N PRO A 45 13.12 12.49 -5.50
CA PRO A 45 12.66 13.86 -5.73
C PRO A 45 11.46 13.96 -6.69
N ASN A 46 11.41 13.11 -7.71
CA ASN A 46 10.32 13.06 -8.68
C ASN A 46 9.81 11.60 -8.85
N PRO A 47 8.67 11.23 -8.25
CA PRO A 47 8.16 9.87 -8.36
C PRO A 47 7.56 9.53 -9.73
N ASN A 48 7.38 10.51 -10.63
CA ASN A 48 6.86 10.31 -11.98
C ASN A 48 7.97 10.03 -13.00
N GLU A 49 9.25 10.09 -12.60
CA GLU A 49 10.37 9.78 -13.46
C GLU A 49 10.35 8.31 -13.91
N LYS A 50 10.80 8.05 -15.14
CA LYS A 50 10.91 6.69 -15.67
C LYS A 50 12.00 5.93 -14.90
N GLY A 51 11.74 4.67 -14.55
CA GLY A 51 12.71 3.82 -13.87
C GLY A 51 12.68 3.89 -12.34
N VAL A 52 11.93 4.82 -11.73
CA VAL A 52 11.78 4.92 -10.26
C VAL A 52 11.35 3.60 -9.64
N LEU A 53 10.43 2.87 -10.27
CA LEU A 53 9.97 1.57 -9.76
C LEU A 53 11.10 0.53 -9.69
N GLY A 54 12.01 0.53 -10.67
CA GLY A 54 13.16 -0.36 -10.67
C GLY A 54 14.13 -0.03 -9.55
N LYS A 55 14.48 1.26 -9.39
CA LYS A 55 15.32 1.74 -8.28
C LYS A 55 14.74 1.37 -6.91
N VAL A 56 13.45 1.62 -6.71
CA VAL A 56 12.73 1.29 -5.47
C VAL A 56 12.78 -0.22 -5.19
N HIS A 57 12.60 -1.05 -6.22
CA HIS A 57 12.68 -2.49 -6.08
C HIS A 57 14.09 -2.93 -5.65
N GLU A 58 15.13 -2.47 -6.34
CA GLU A 58 16.53 -2.82 -6.04
C GLU A 58 16.93 -2.45 -4.60
N GLU A 59 16.51 -1.28 -4.12
CA GLU A 59 16.92 -0.78 -2.81
C GLU A 59 16.06 -1.33 -1.65
N LEU A 60 14.76 -1.59 -1.87
CA LEU A 60 13.84 -1.89 -0.78
C LEU A 60 13.36 -3.33 -0.74
N TYR A 61 13.35 -4.08 -1.84
CA TYR A 61 12.75 -5.42 -1.87
C TYR A 61 13.38 -6.35 -0.83
N THR A 62 14.71 -6.45 -0.80
CA THR A 62 15.43 -7.32 0.14
C THR A 62 15.18 -6.91 1.58
N ARG A 63 15.23 -5.60 1.89
CA ARG A 63 14.95 -5.10 3.24
C ARG A 63 13.52 -5.41 3.70
N LEU A 64 12.54 -5.28 2.81
CA LEU A 64 11.14 -5.60 3.11
C LEU A 64 10.92 -7.09 3.36
N ARG A 65 11.67 -7.95 2.66
CA ARG A 65 11.63 -9.41 2.85
C ARG A 65 12.27 -9.81 4.18
N GLU A 66 13.44 -9.25 4.48
CA GLU A 66 14.29 -9.71 5.58
C GLU A 66 13.96 -9.00 6.90
N GLU A 67 13.92 -7.67 6.91
CA GLU A 67 13.74 -6.88 8.14
C GLU A 67 12.28 -6.82 8.58
N TYR A 68 11.35 -6.74 7.62
CA TYR A 68 9.91 -6.65 7.88
C TYR A 68 9.19 -7.98 7.74
N ASN A 69 9.91 -9.05 7.39
CA ASN A 69 9.38 -10.41 7.23
C ASN A 69 8.14 -10.48 6.32
N LEU A 70 8.10 -9.66 5.26
CA LEU A 70 6.97 -9.66 4.34
C LEU A 70 7.12 -10.79 3.31
N PRO A 71 6.04 -11.52 2.98
CA PRO A 71 6.02 -12.43 1.83
C PRO A 71 6.41 -11.72 0.53
N SER A 72 7.00 -12.44 -0.43
CA SER A 72 7.52 -11.85 -1.68
C SER A 72 6.53 -10.92 -2.39
N LYS A 73 5.32 -11.41 -2.64
CA LYS A 73 4.28 -10.61 -3.30
C LYS A 73 3.86 -9.39 -2.48
N VAL A 74 3.76 -9.56 -1.16
CA VAL A 74 3.37 -8.48 -0.23
C VAL A 74 4.45 -7.42 -0.14
N ALA A 75 5.73 -7.80 -0.19
CA ALA A 75 6.84 -6.85 -0.24
C ALA A 75 6.79 -6.01 -1.53
N GLU A 76 6.52 -6.65 -2.68
CA GLU A 76 6.33 -5.93 -3.94
C GLU A 76 5.19 -4.91 -3.89
N ASP A 77 4.04 -5.36 -3.40
CA ASP A 77 2.85 -4.54 -3.37
C ASP A 77 3.01 -3.40 -2.34
N CYS A 78 3.70 -3.65 -1.21
CA CYS A 78 3.99 -2.64 -0.20
C CYS A 78 4.68 -1.39 -0.76
N TYR A 79 5.76 -1.55 -1.55
CA TYR A 79 6.43 -0.38 -2.12
C TYR A 79 5.67 0.24 -3.29
N ARG A 80 4.89 -0.55 -4.05
CA ARG A 80 4.01 -0.04 -5.12
C ARG A 80 2.91 0.84 -4.52
N ASP A 81 2.31 0.41 -3.41
CA ASP A 81 1.27 1.13 -2.69
C ASP A 81 1.85 2.43 -2.10
N ALA A 82 3.00 2.36 -1.43
CA ALA A 82 3.68 3.55 -0.93
C ALA A 82 4.03 4.54 -2.05
N LEU A 83 4.51 4.06 -3.20
CA LEU A 83 4.79 4.88 -4.37
C LEU A 83 3.53 5.55 -4.93
N SER A 84 2.41 4.83 -4.96
CA SER A 84 1.11 5.38 -5.38
C SER A 84 0.65 6.51 -4.45
N VAL A 85 0.74 6.31 -3.13
CA VAL A 85 0.44 7.35 -2.13
C VAL A 85 1.34 8.55 -2.31
N TYR A 86 2.65 8.32 -2.48
CA TYR A 86 3.62 9.40 -2.65
C TYR A 86 3.38 10.19 -3.94
N LYS A 87 3.06 9.52 -5.06
CA LYS A 87 2.62 10.19 -6.29
C LYS A 87 1.39 11.05 -6.06
N GLY A 88 0.41 10.55 -5.30
CA GLY A 88 -0.76 11.32 -4.91
C GLY A 88 -0.41 12.60 -4.15
N TRP A 89 0.55 12.53 -3.23
CA TRP A 89 1.03 13.70 -2.49
C TRP A 89 1.79 14.68 -3.37
N TYR A 90 2.69 14.16 -4.22
CA TYR A 90 3.52 14.95 -5.12
C TYR A 90 2.68 15.70 -6.17
N ASN A 91 1.69 15.02 -6.76
CA ASN A 91 0.83 15.59 -7.80
C ASN A 91 -0.31 16.45 -7.23
N ASN A 92 -0.52 16.48 -5.91
CA ASN A 92 -1.55 17.31 -5.31
C ASN A 92 -1.15 18.79 -5.38
N PRO A 93 -1.88 19.66 -6.11
CA PRO A 93 -1.57 21.09 -6.20
C PRO A 93 -1.61 21.81 -4.84
N LYS A 94 -2.37 21.27 -3.88
CA LYS A 94 -2.41 21.77 -2.49
C LYS A 94 -1.28 21.22 -1.59
N LYS A 95 -0.32 20.48 -2.16
CA LYS A 95 0.86 19.89 -1.49
C LYS A 95 0.52 19.16 -0.18
N GLY A 96 -0.57 18.41 -0.15
CA GLY A 96 -0.98 17.63 1.02
C GLY A 96 -1.87 18.36 2.03
N ARG A 97 -2.35 19.57 1.73
CA ARG A 97 -3.49 20.16 2.46
C ARG A 97 -4.80 19.64 1.86
N PHE A 98 -5.55 18.87 2.65
CA PHE A 98 -6.96 18.57 2.40
C PHE A 98 -7.80 19.80 2.75
#